data_AF-A0A370WVD3-F1
#
_entry.id   AF-A0A370WVD3-F1
#
_cell.length_a   1.000
_cell.length_b   1.000
_cell.length_c   1.000
_cell.angle_alpha   90.00
_cell.angle_beta   90.00
_cell.angle_gamma   90.00
#
_symmetry.space_group_name_H-M   'P 1'
#
loop_
_entity.id
_entity.type
_entity.pdbx_description
1 polymer ?
#
loop_
_entity_poly.entity_id
_entity_poly.type
_entity_poly.pdbx_seq_one_letter_code
_entity_poly.pdbx_strand_id
1 'polypeptide(L)'
;MPNGKVGIDFGLIKGNEGNVGVTLSGDANQVYSISLMKFYPSENYQEIIRQQLLPEDTIKLIAGHCARDGYGTAENTGKNEFYEVVLAAGFVYAEASVDEEDVSTASASVLGSTAFNFYRSRPTQRMVAMGCRDL
;
A
#
# COMPACT_ATOMS: atom_id res chain seq x y z
N MET A 1 8.07 9.41 -13.98
CA MET A 1 9.18 8.44 -13.94
C MET A 1 10.38 8.96 -14.73
N PRO A 2 11.60 8.79 -14.22
CA PRO A 2 12.83 9.07 -14.97
C PRO A 2 12.88 8.25 -16.26
N ASN A 3 13.41 8.83 -17.33
CA ASN A 3 13.54 8.19 -18.64
C ASN A 3 14.77 7.26 -18.77
N GLY A 4 15.49 7.02 -17.67
CA GLY A 4 16.74 6.26 -17.69
C GLY A 4 17.90 6.97 -18.41
N LYS A 5 17.78 8.27 -18.73
CA LYS A 5 18.86 9.07 -19.33
C LYS A 5 19.54 9.97 -18.29
N VAL A 6 20.86 10.12 -18.41
CA VAL A 6 21.67 10.98 -17.54
C VAL A 6 22.02 12.28 -18.29
N GLY A 7 21.89 13.43 -17.62
CA GLY A 7 22.23 14.76 -18.16
C GLY A 7 21.01 15.68 -18.31
N ILE A 8 21.19 16.82 -18.99
CA ILE A 8 20.19 17.89 -19.25
C ILE A 8 18.87 17.42 -19.91
N ASP A 9 18.79 16.16 -20.32
CA ASP A 9 17.60 15.45 -20.80
C ASP A 9 16.82 14.73 -19.68
N PHE A 10 16.96 15.17 -18.42
CA PHE A 10 16.18 14.68 -17.27
C PHE A 10 14.73 15.16 -17.36
N GLY A 11 14.02 14.71 -18.39
CA GLY A 11 12.59 14.90 -18.52
C GLY A 11 11.85 13.89 -17.64
N LEU A 12 10.99 14.39 -16.76
CA LEU A 12 9.96 13.59 -16.11
C LEU A 12 9.05 13.00 -17.21
N ILE A 13 9.17 11.71 -17.51
CA ILE A 13 8.13 11.05 -18.31
C ILE A 13 6.91 10.88 -17.41
N LYS A 14 5.72 11.22 -17.91
CA LYS A 14 4.45 10.70 -17.36
C LYS A 14 4.39 9.18 -17.55
N GLY A 15 5.10 8.44 -16.70
CA GLY A 15 5.11 6.98 -16.71
C GLY A 15 4.31 6.45 -15.52
N ASN A 16 3.40 5.51 -15.78
CA ASN A 16 2.72 4.62 -14.83
C ASN A 16 1.83 5.20 -13.72
N GLU A 17 1.58 6.51 -13.64
CA GLU A 17 0.64 7.09 -12.65
C GLU A 17 -0.79 6.49 -12.73
N GLY A 18 -1.17 5.92 -13.87
CA GLY A 18 -2.44 5.22 -14.11
C GLY A 18 -2.37 3.68 -14.15
N ASN A 19 -1.19 3.07 -13.98
CA ASN A 19 -1.05 1.61 -14.01
C ASN A 19 -0.98 1.05 -12.58
N VAL A 20 -1.78 0.02 -12.31
CA VAL A 20 -1.78 -0.71 -11.04
C VAL A 20 -1.52 -2.19 -11.30
N GLY A 21 -0.57 -2.78 -10.57
CA GLY A 21 -0.43 -4.22 -10.50
C GLY A 21 -1.51 -4.79 -9.59
N VAL A 22 -2.27 -5.77 -10.06
CA VAL A 22 -3.32 -6.43 -9.27
C VAL A 22 -2.97 -7.90 -9.08
N THR A 23 -2.92 -8.33 -7.83
CA THR A 23 -2.76 -9.75 -7.47
C THR A 23 -3.99 -10.19 -6.70
N LEU A 24 -4.58 -11.32 -7.12
CA LEU A 24 -5.71 -11.95 -6.44
C LEU A 24 -5.22 -13.25 -5.82
N SER A 25 -5.34 -13.37 -4.49
CA SER A 25 -4.98 -14.61 -3.79
C SER A 25 -6.26 -15.31 -3.34
N GLY A 26 -6.39 -16.57 -3.73
CA GLY A 26 -7.65 -17.32 -3.62
C GLY A 26 -7.45 -18.82 -3.83
N ASP A 27 -8.56 -19.54 -3.81
CA ASP A 27 -8.67 -20.89 -4.33
C ASP A 27 -9.68 -20.95 -5.50
N ALA A 28 -10.05 -22.16 -5.93
CA ALA A 28 -10.97 -22.37 -7.05
C ALA A 28 -12.38 -21.77 -6.84
N ASN A 29 -12.77 -21.51 -5.58
CA ASN A 29 -14.12 -21.07 -5.21
C ASN A 29 -14.16 -19.64 -4.67
N GLN A 30 -13.07 -19.12 -4.11
CA GLN A 30 -13.08 -17.80 -3.47
C GLN A 30 -11.75 -17.04 -3.51
N VAL A 31 -11.86 -15.71 -3.58
CA VAL A 31 -10.75 -14.77 -3.36
C VAL A 31 -10.69 -14.40 -1.88
N TYR A 32 -9.54 -14.64 -1.26
CA TYR A 32 -9.26 -14.35 0.15
C TYR A 32 -8.68 -12.94 0.34
N SER A 33 -7.84 -12.50 -0.59
CA SER A 33 -7.24 -11.16 -0.55
C SER A 33 -6.95 -10.62 -1.95
N ILE A 34 -6.89 -9.29 -2.01
CA ILE A 34 -6.54 -8.53 -3.21
C ILE A 34 -5.37 -7.63 -2.85
N SER A 35 -4.32 -7.63 -3.66
CA SER A 35 -3.18 -6.73 -3.50
C SER A 35 -3.10 -5.81 -4.70
N LEU A 36 -3.08 -4.50 -4.45
CA LEU A 36 -2.89 -3.46 -5.46
C LEU A 36 -1.53 -2.81 -5.25
N MET A 37 -0.70 -2.75 -6.29
CA MET A 37 0.61 -2.12 -6.24
C MET A 37 0.67 -0.97 -7.23
N LYS A 38 0.92 0.24 -6.72
CA LYS A 38 1.11 1.45 -7.50
C LYS A 38 2.58 1.80 -7.53
N PHE A 39 3.12 2.02 -8.73
CA PHE A 39 4.54 2.32 -8.97
C PHE A 39 4.87 3.80 -8.72
N TYR A 40 4.48 4.28 -7.54
CA TYR A 40 4.81 5.59 -6.98
C TYR A 40 4.71 5.49 -5.46
N PRO A 41 5.78 5.82 -4.70
CA PRO A 41 5.75 5.76 -3.24
C PRO A 41 4.99 6.96 -2.68
N SER A 42 4.07 6.72 -1.75
CA SER A 42 3.34 7.75 -1.04
C SER A 42 2.81 7.22 0.28
N GLU A 43 3.05 7.95 1.37
CA GLU A 43 2.48 7.66 2.69
C GLU A 43 1.08 8.24 2.87
N ASN A 44 0.52 8.95 1.89
CA ASN A 44 -0.82 9.55 2.00
C ASN A 44 -1.93 8.52 1.70
N TYR A 45 -1.85 7.37 2.36
CA TYR A 45 -2.67 6.20 2.05
C TYR A 45 -4.17 6.48 2.16
N GLN A 46 -4.60 7.14 3.24
CA GLN A 46 -6.01 7.43 3.48
C GLN A 46 -6.61 8.29 2.37
N GLU A 47 -5.91 9.33 1.92
CA GLU A 47 -6.38 10.19 0.83
C GLU A 47 -6.43 9.43 -0.50
N ILE A 48 -5.41 8.62 -0.78
CA ILE A 48 -5.38 7.79 -2.00
C ILE A 48 -6.59 6.86 -2.04
N ILE A 49 -6.88 6.15 -0.94
CA ILE A 49 -8.05 5.27 -0.86
C ILE A 49 -9.33 6.11 -0.96
N ARG A 50 -9.44 7.21 -0.21
CA ARG A 50 -10.65 8.05 -0.19
C ARG A 50 -11.03 8.56 -1.59
N GLN A 51 -10.05 8.87 -2.43
CA GLN A 51 -10.28 9.31 -3.81
C GLN A 51 -10.83 8.20 -4.73
N GLN A 52 -10.74 6.93 -4.34
CA GLN A 52 -11.32 5.80 -5.07
C GLN A 52 -12.73 5.43 -4.59
N LEU A 53 -13.18 6.02 -3.47
CA LEU A 53 -14.42 5.68 -2.81
C LEU A 53 -15.58 6.57 -3.28
N LEU A 54 -16.80 6.03 -3.24
CA LEU A 54 -17.99 6.83 -3.47
C LEU A 54 -18.19 7.84 -2.31
N PRO A 55 -18.97 8.92 -2.50
CA PRO A 55 -19.19 9.92 -1.46
C PRO A 55 -19.69 9.34 -0.13
N GLU A 56 -20.57 8.34 -0.20
CA GLU A 56 -21.19 7.64 0.94
C GLU A 56 -20.29 6.61 1.64
N ASP A 57 -19.25 6.14 0.95
CA ASP A 57 -18.28 5.21 1.51
C ASP A 57 -17.37 5.94 2.52
N THR A 58 -16.88 5.21 3.51
CA THR A 58 -16.02 5.77 4.57
C THR A 58 -14.75 4.96 4.75
N ILE A 59 -13.70 5.65 5.21
CA ILE A 59 -12.42 5.05 5.58
C ILE A 59 -12.03 5.55 6.96
N LYS A 60 -11.53 4.64 7.80
CA LYS A 60 -11.05 4.93 9.15
C LYS A 60 -9.72 4.22 9.38
N LEU A 61 -8.71 4.95 9.85
CA LEU A 61 -7.48 4.37 10.38
C LEU A 61 -7.80 3.57 11.66
N ILE A 62 -7.42 2.31 11.69
CA ILE A 62 -7.65 1.40 12.84
C ILE A 62 -6.34 0.95 13.50
N ALA A 63 -5.21 1.00 12.81
CA ALA A 63 -3.90 0.82 13.43
C ALA A 63 -2.81 1.46 12.58
N GLY A 64 -1.73 1.89 13.22
CA GLY A 64 -0.56 2.45 12.55
C GLY A 64 0.67 2.40 13.44
N HIS A 65 1.72 3.13 13.05
CA HIS A 65 3.00 3.18 13.79
C HIS A 65 3.54 1.78 14.15
N CYS A 66 3.46 0.86 13.20
CA CYS A 66 3.90 -0.51 13.41
C CYS A 66 5.43 -0.57 13.48
N ALA A 67 5.95 -1.24 14.51
CA ALA A 67 7.39 -1.30 14.78
C ALA A 67 8.14 -2.33 13.93
N ARG A 68 7.46 -3.41 13.52
CA ARG A 68 8.08 -4.57 12.84
C ARG A 68 7.41 -4.88 11.51
N ASP A 69 8.14 -5.53 10.61
CA ASP A 69 7.67 -5.95 9.28
C ASP A 69 6.62 -7.09 9.30
N GLY A 70 6.42 -7.70 10.47
CA GLY A 70 5.48 -8.80 10.69
C GLY A 70 6.02 -10.17 10.28
N TYR A 71 7.30 -10.27 9.92
CA TYR A 71 8.02 -11.50 9.57
C TYR A 71 9.28 -11.63 10.43
N GLY A 72 9.08 -11.83 11.73
CA GLY A 72 10.17 -11.99 12.70
C GLY A 72 10.40 -10.72 13.52
N THR A 73 11.64 -10.22 13.51
CA THR A 73 12.06 -9.11 14.39
C THR A 73 12.65 -7.92 13.64
N ALA A 74 12.60 -7.89 12.31
CA ALA A 74 13.09 -6.77 11.53
C ALA A 74 12.19 -5.53 11.71
N GLU A 75 12.79 -4.35 11.59
CA GLU A 75 12.08 -3.08 11.70
C GLU A 75 11.14 -2.88 10.51
N ASN A 76 10.02 -2.20 10.76
CA ASN A 76 9.07 -1.85 9.71
C ASN A 76 9.54 -0.65 8.90
N THR A 77 10.26 -0.89 7.80
CA THR A 77 10.56 0.16 6.81
C THR A 77 9.35 0.52 5.95
N GLY A 78 8.35 -0.38 5.89
CA GLY A 78 7.15 -0.25 5.07
C GLY A 78 6.15 0.80 5.54
N LYS A 79 6.35 1.36 6.74
CA LYS A 79 5.48 2.36 7.40
C LYS A 79 4.00 1.95 7.34
N ASN A 80 3.72 0.66 7.56
CA ASN A 80 2.39 0.11 7.38
C ASN A 80 1.32 0.79 8.26
N GLU A 81 0.16 1.00 7.64
CA GLU A 81 -1.06 1.46 8.28
C GLU A 81 -2.24 0.58 7.90
N PHE A 82 -3.19 0.45 8.81
CA PHE A 82 -4.36 -0.41 8.67
C PHE A 82 -5.63 0.41 8.76
N TYR A 83 -6.54 0.14 7.85
CA TYR A 83 -7.79 0.87 7.68
C TYR A 83 -8.99 -0.08 7.68
N GLU A 84 -10.10 0.40 8.21
CA GLU A 84 -11.43 -0.13 7.92
C GLU A 84 -12.05 0.73 6.81
N VAL A 85 -12.57 0.07 5.78
CA VAL A 85 -13.22 0.70 4.64
C VAL A 85 -14.65 0.18 4.57
N VAL A 86 -15.61 1.07 4.82
CA VAL A 86 -17.04 0.77 4.73
C VAL A 86 -17.53 1.23 3.37
N LEU A 87 -18.07 0.29 2.61
CA LEU A 87 -18.58 0.46 1.26
C LEU A 87 -20.10 0.28 1.27
N ALA A 88 -20.80 0.84 0.29
CA ALA A 88 -22.23 0.55 0.09
C ALA A 88 -22.54 -0.95 -0.03
N ALA A 89 -21.59 -1.74 -0.56
CA ALA A 89 -21.72 -3.19 -0.76
C ALA A 89 -21.26 -4.05 0.43
N GLY A 90 -20.71 -3.44 1.49
CA GLY A 90 -20.17 -4.18 2.65
C GLY A 90 -19.00 -3.48 3.31
N PHE A 91 -18.07 -4.22 3.91
CA PHE A 91 -16.87 -3.65 4.51
C PHE A 91 -15.65 -4.52 4.20
N VAL A 92 -14.50 -3.89 4.14
CA VAL A 92 -13.19 -4.53 3.95
C VAL A 92 -12.15 -3.85 4.83
N TYR A 93 -11.06 -4.54 5.10
CA TYR A 93 -9.90 -3.96 5.76
C TYR A 93 -8.78 -3.78 4.75
N ALA A 94 -8.03 -2.69 4.85
CA ALA A 94 -6.86 -2.44 4.01
C ALA A 94 -5.61 -2.31 4.87
N GLU A 95 -4.53 -2.97 4.48
CA GLU A 95 -3.16 -2.68 4.91
C GLU A 95 -2.48 -1.91 3.78
N ALA A 96 -2.01 -0.71 4.08
CA ALA A 96 -1.23 0.10 3.16
C ALA A 96 0.24 0.09 3.60
N SER A 97 1.15 0.06 2.64
CA SER A 97 2.59 0.15 2.90
C SER A 97 3.31 0.84 1.76
N VAL A 98 4.44 1.46 2.07
CA VAL A 98 5.33 2.07 1.08
C VAL A 98 6.63 1.29 1.02
N ASP A 99 7.12 1.05 -0.17
CA ASP A 99 8.48 0.57 -0.40
C ASP A 99 9.28 1.75 -0.92
N GLU A 100 9.98 2.44 -0.02
CA GLU A 100 10.92 3.51 -0.37
C GLU A 100 12.32 2.89 -0.47
N GLU A 101 12.82 2.73 -1.70
CA GLU A 101 14.23 2.40 -1.89
C GLU A 101 15.08 3.66 -1.62
N ASP A 102 16.26 3.49 -1.01
CA ASP A 102 17.19 4.59 -0.76
C ASP A 102 17.61 5.22 -2.09
N VAL A 103 17.20 6.49 -2.27
CA VAL A 103 17.43 7.30 -3.47
C VAL A 103 18.93 7.42 -3.80
N SER A 104 19.82 7.24 -2.81
CA SER A 104 21.27 7.25 -3.01
C SER A 104 21.82 5.99 -3.70
N THR A 105 21.05 4.89 -3.70
CA THR A 105 21.39 3.62 -4.36
C THR A 105 20.42 3.21 -5.47
N ALA A 106 19.29 3.91 -5.58
CA ALA A 106 18.25 3.62 -6.55
C ALA A 106 18.72 3.86 -7.99
N SER A 107 18.67 2.82 -8.81
CA SER A 107 18.74 2.98 -10.27
C SER A 107 17.47 3.65 -10.79
N ALA A 108 17.53 4.34 -11.94
CA ALA A 108 16.35 4.99 -12.56
C ALA A 108 15.14 4.05 -12.79
N SER A 109 15.36 2.74 -12.69
CA SER A 109 14.40 1.64 -12.82
C SER A 109 13.67 1.23 -11.54
N VAL A 110 14.06 1.74 -10.36
CA VAL A 110 13.47 1.35 -9.06
C VAL A 110 12.91 2.58 -8.35
N LEU A 111 11.87 3.15 -8.94
CA LEU A 111 11.04 4.09 -8.20
C LEU A 111 10.19 3.24 -7.25
N GLY A 112 10.24 3.56 -5.96
CA GLY A 112 9.49 2.88 -4.92
C GLY A 112 8.00 2.69 -5.22
N SER A 113 7.32 1.93 -4.37
CA SER A 113 5.92 1.56 -4.61
C SER A 113 5.02 1.84 -3.41
N THR A 114 3.73 1.95 -3.66
CA THR A 114 2.70 1.91 -2.63
C THR A 114 1.86 0.68 -2.84
N ALA A 115 1.72 -0.15 -1.81
CA ALA A 115 0.92 -1.36 -1.83
C ALA A 115 -0.33 -1.21 -0.95
N PHE A 116 -1.45 -1.78 -1.41
CA PHE A 116 -2.70 -1.89 -0.66
C PHE A 116 -3.17 -3.35 -0.67
N ASN A 117 -3.16 -3.99 0.49
CA ASN A 117 -3.65 -5.36 0.67
C ASN A 117 -5.03 -5.33 1.33
N PHE A 118 -6.04 -5.93 0.68
CA PHE A 118 -7.41 -5.95 1.16
C PHE A 118 -7.77 -7.31 1.77
N TYR A 119 -8.40 -7.26 2.93
CA TYR A 119 -8.83 -8.42 3.72
C TYR A 119 -10.33 -8.36 3.98
N ARG A 120 -10.98 -9.54 3.99
CA ARG A 120 -12.40 -9.65 4.39
C ARG A 120 -12.62 -9.57 5.90
N SER A 121 -11.59 -9.91 6.68
CA SER A 121 -11.64 -9.93 8.15
C SER A 121 -10.54 -9.05 8.72
N ARG A 122 -10.77 -8.48 9.90
CA ARG A 122 -9.80 -7.61 10.57
C ARG A 122 -8.46 -8.35 10.73
N PRO A 123 -7.34 -7.83 10.21
CA PRO A 123 -6.06 -8.54 10.18
C PRO A 123 -5.34 -8.46 11.55
N THR A 124 -6.01 -8.87 12.63
CA THR A 124 -5.53 -8.69 14.01
C THR A 124 -4.19 -9.40 14.26
N GLN A 125 -4.02 -10.62 13.78
CA GLN A 125 -2.76 -11.34 13.93
C GLN A 125 -1.60 -10.61 13.24
N ARG A 126 -1.84 -10.02 12.07
CA ARG A 126 -0.86 -9.22 11.33
C ARG A 126 -0.50 -7.95 12.12
N MET A 127 -1.49 -7.18 12.57
CA MET A 127 -1.27 -5.97 13.36
C MET A 127 -0.49 -6.23 14.65
N VAL A 128 -0.79 -7.35 15.35
CA VAL A 128 -0.06 -7.77 16.55
C VAL A 128 1.37 -8.19 16.22
N ALA A 129 1.58 -8.99 15.17
CA ALA A 129 2.91 -9.43 14.74
C ALA A 129 3.81 -8.24 14.37
N MET A 130 3.23 -7.21 13.77
CA MET A 130 3.91 -5.97 13.42
C MET A 130 4.08 -4.99 14.60
N GLY A 131 3.46 -5.27 15.75
CA GLY A 131 3.52 -4.39 16.93
C GLY A 131 2.87 -3.02 16.68
N CYS A 132 1.75 -2.99 15.94
CA CYS A 132 1.04 -1.76 15.64
C CYS A 132 0.32 -1.17 16.86
N ARG A 133 0.15 0.15 16.87
CA ARG A 133 -0.71 0.85 17.82
C ARG A 133 -2.15 0.83 17.32
N ASP A 134 -3.05 0.23 18.11
CA ASP A 134 -4.51 0.23 17.85
C ASP A 134 -5.13 1.60 18.14
N LEU A 135 -6.21 1.98 17.41
CA LEU A 135 -6.82 3.32 17.42
C LEU A 135 -8.36 3.32 17.55
#